data_AF-A0A5K0Z2R1-F1
#
_entry.id   AF-A0A5K0Z2R1-F1
#
_cell.length_a   1.000
_cell.length_b   1.000
_cell.length_c   1.000
_cell.angle_alpha   90.00
_cell.angle_beta   90.00
_cell.angle_gamma   90.00
#
_symmetry.space_group_name_H-M   'P 1'
#
loop_
_entity.id
_entity.type
_entity.pdbx_description
1 polymer ?
#
loop_
_entity_poly.entity_id
_entity_poly.type
_entity_poly.pdbx_seq_one_letter_code
_entity_poly.pdbx_strand_id
1 'polypeptide(L)'
;MLNGLLKVARVLLVLGYVLFISLLLHFFRFQVIALNSSLEAEGELYIDDGKSYEFQQGAYIHRRFIFSGGKLTSINIGGAKSGKKEFFTDCNIERIILLGHPSQPKGALVKPSNDRVDVEPGPLFLRRGAKPFAAVIRNPEVQIGQDWTIEVL
;
A
#
# COMPACT_ATOMS: atom_id res chain seq x y z
N MET A 1 -2.32 24.63 -24.94
CA MET A 1 -3.04 23.36 -24.74
C MET A 1 -2.12 22.21 -25.11
N LEU A 2 -1.40 21.63 -24.15
CA LEU A 2 -0.75 20.31 -24.25
C LEU A 2 -0.21 19.92 -22.86
N ASN A 3 -0.45 18.67 -22.48
CA ASN A 3 0.25 17.88 -21.46
C ASN A 3 -0.15 18.03 -19.97
N GLY A 4 -1.41 17.69 -19.66
CA GLY A 4 -1.82 17.26 -18.31
C GLY A 4 -1.65 15.75 -18.09
N LEU A 5 -0.46 15.20 -18.38
CA LEU A 5 -0.17 13.78 -18.19
C LEU A 5 0.87 13.60 -17.08
N LEU A 6 0.41 13.57 -15.82
CA LEU A 6 1.16 12.93 -14.75
C LEU A 6 0.27 11.89 -14.05
N LYS A 7 -0.06 10.83 -14.80
CA LYS A 7 -0.54 9.57 -14.22
C LYS A 7 0.68 8.82 -13.69
N VAL A 8 1.02 8.97 -12.42
CA VAL A 8 2.03 8.09 -11.81
C VAL A 8 1.62 7.71 -10.38
N ALA A 9 0.96 6.56 -10.24
CA ALA A 9 1.04 5.77 -9.02
C ALA A 9 2.44 5.14 -8.98
N ARG A 10 3.38 5.73 -8.24
CA ARG A 10 4.71 5.14 -8.01
C ARG A 10 4.65 4.15 -6.85
N VAL A 11 4.25 2.91 -7.10
CA VAL A 11 4.63 1.82 -6.18
C VAL A 11 6.09 1.47 -6.50
N LEU A 12 7.02 2.14 -5.81
CA LEU A 12 8.45 1.85 -5.95
C LEU A 12 8.77 0.58 -5.15
N LEU A 13 8.81 -0.56 -5.83
CA LEU A 13 9.45 -1.77 -5.31
C LEU A 13 10.97 -1.60 -5.43
N VAL A 14 11.64 -1.34 -4.31
CA VAL A 14 13.12 -1.38 -4.26
C VAL A 14 13.55 -2.85 -4.20
N LEU A 15 13.80 -3.41 -5.39
CA LEU A 15 15.01 -4.16 -5.76
C LEU A 15 14.82 -4.75 -7.17
N GLY A 16 15.51 -4.18 -8.15
CA GLY A 16 15.89 -4.82 -9.42
C GLY A 16 14.75 -5.33 -10.33
N TYR A 17 14.26 -4.45 -11.21
CA TYR A 17 13.46 -4.76 -12.41
C TYR A 17 12.16 -5.54 -12.23
N VAL A 18 11.03 -4.84 -12.08
CA VAL A 18 9.80 -5.05 -12.87
C VAL A 18 9.00 -3.73 -12.89
N LEU A 19 8.72 -3.23 -14.09
CA LEU A 19 7.84 -2.10 -14.37
C LEU A 19 6.38 -2.58 -14.35
N PHE A 20 5.52 -2.05 -13.49
CA PHE A 20 4.08 -2.21 -13.64
C PHE A 20 3.38 -0.84 -13.58
N ILE A 21 2.71 -0.52 -14.68
CA ILE A 21 1.89 0.67 -14.84
C ILE A 21 0.52 0.36 -14.21
N SER A 22 0.15 1.05 -13.13
CA SER A 22 -1.22 1.00 -12.63
C SER A 22 -2.07 2.04 -13.36
N LEU A 23 -2.91 1.56 -14.27
CA LEU A 23 -3.91 2.34 -15.00
C LEU A 23 -5.30 1.78 -14.67
N LEU A 24 -5.77 1.90 -13.43
CA LEU A 24 -7.20 1.95 -13.10
C LEU A 24 -7.37 2.20 -11.59
N LEU A 25 -8.34 3.04 -11.22
CA LEU A 25 -8.79 3.23 -9.82
C LEU A 25 -9.18 1.90 -9.12
N HIS A 26 -9.41 0.82 -9.88
CA HIS A 26 -9.66 -0.52 -9.35
C HIS A 26 -8.41 -1.23 -8.78
N PHE A 27 -7.19 -0.76 -9.05
CA PHE A 27 -5.96 -1.43 -8.60
C PHE A 27 -5.49 -1.03 -7.20
N PHE A 28 -6.00 0.06 -6.62
CA PHE A 28 -5.60 0.53 -5.30
C PHE A 28 -6.06 -0.35 -4.13
N ARG A 29 -6.86 -1.38 -4.43
CA ARG A 29 -7.40 -2.33 -3.44
C ARG A 29 -6.40 -3.41 -3.02
N PHE A 30 -5.30 -3.58 -3.75
CA PHE A 30 -4.28 -4.60 -3.48
C PHE A 30 -2.90 -3.97 -3.34
N GLN A 31 -2.19 -4.22 -2.24
CA GLN A 31 -0.82 -3.76 -2.02
C GLN A 31 0.16 -4.93 -1.98
N VAL A 32 1.31 -4.80 -2.64
CA VAL A 32 2.41 -5.77 -2.58
C VAL A 32 3.58 -5.13 -1.84
N ILE A 33 3.99 -5.75 -0.74
CA ILE A 33 5.08 -5.30 0.14
C ILE A 33 6.21 -6.31 0.03
N ALA A 34 7.30 -5.95 -0.65
CA ALA A 34 8.47 -6.80 -0.77
C ALA A 34 9.53 -6.38 0.25
N LEU A 35 9.85 -7.28 1.19
CA LEU A 35 10.84 -7.02 2.21
C LEU A 35 12.26 -7.17 1.67
N ASN A 36 13.14 -6.28 2.10
CA ASN A 36 14.58 -6.40 1.89
C ASN A 36 15.20 -7.42 2.88
N SER A 37 16.53 -7.59 2.82
CA SER A 37 17.27 -8.51 3.71
C SER A 37 17.18 -8.15 5.20
N SER A 38 16.84 -6.90 5.53
CA SER A 38 16.64 -6.42 6.90
C SER A 38 15.19 -6.55 7.37
N LEU A 39 14.32 -7.18 6.56
CA LEU A 39 12.88 -7.30 6.80
C LEU A 39 12.14 -5.96 6.82
N GLU A 40 12.57 -5.05 5.97
CA GLU A 40 12.00 -3.71 5.85
C GLU A 40 11.53 -3.44 4.42
N ALA A 41 10.54 -2.56 4.27
CA ALA A 41 10.06 -2.08 2.98
C ALA A 41 9.53 -0.66 3.10
N GLU A 42 9.58 0.08 2.00
CA GLU A 42 9.03 1.42 1.94
C GLU A 42 8.42 1.68 0.56
N GLY A 43 7.33 2.43 0.51
CA GLY A 43 6.74 2.91 -0.73
C GLY A 43 5.85 4.12 -0.51
N GLU A 44 5.45 4.75 -1.60
CA GLU A 44 4.53 5.89 -1.58
C GLU A 44 3.33 5.63 -2.49
N LEU A 45 2.27 6.36 -2.25
CA LEU A 45 1.07 6.35 -3.06
C LEU A 45 0.52 7.76 -3.20
N TYR A 46 0.36 8.17 -4.46
CA TYR A 46 -0.24 9.43 -4.82
C TYR A 46 -1.54 9.17 -5.59
N ILE A 47 -2.62 9.87 -5.23
CA ILE A 47 -3.94 9.76 -5.86
C ILE A 47 -4.56 11.16 -5.96
N ASP A 48 -5.04 11.52 -7.14
CA ASP A 48 -5.87 12.70 -7.40
C ASP A 48 -7.04 12.31 -8.33
N ASP A 49 -7.75 13.30 -8.88
CA ASP A 49 -8.84 13.04 -9.83
C ASP A 49 -8.37 12.66 -11.25
N GLY A 50 -7.06 12.74 -11.52
CA GLY A 50 -6.40 12.43 -12.79
C GLY A 50 -6.83 13.27 -13.98
N LYS A 51 -7.59 14.35 -13.79
CA LYS A 51 -8.21 15.14 -14.88
C LYS A 51 -8.15 16.65 -14.69
N SER A 52 -8.08 17.14 -13.46
CA SER A 52 -8.02 18.58 -13.15
C SER A 52 -6.66 18.99 -12.61
N TYR A 53 -6.51 20.29 -12.34
CA TYR A 53 -5.35 20.85 -11.63
C TYR A 53 -5.66 21.11 -10.15
N GLU A 54 -6.73 20.51 -9.60
CA GLU A 54 -7.13 20.74 -8.21
C GLU A 54 -6.09 20.23 -7.20
N PHE A 55 -5.20 19.31 -7.61
CA PHE A 55 -4.05 18.90 -6.81
C PHE A 55 -3.14 20.08 -6.42
N GLN A 56 -3.05 21.13 -7.25
CA GLN A 56 -2.30 22.36 -6.94
C GLN A 56 -2.91 23.09 -5.73
N GLN A 57 -4.18 22.83 -5.44
CA GLN A 57 -4.93 23.36 -4.30
C GLN A 57 -5.09 22.32 -3.17
N GLY A 58 -4.32 21.23 -3.19
CA GLY A 58 -4.36 20.21 -2.14
C GLY A 58 -5.36 19.07 -2.35
N ALA A 59 -6.06 19.03 -3.49
CA ALA A 59 -6.98 17.94 -3.79
C ALA A 59 -6.25 16.69 -4.27
N TYR A 60 -5.52 16.03 -3.36
CA TYR A 60 -4.88 14.74 -3.58
C TYR A 60 -4.70 13.99 -2.25
N ILE A 61 -4.40 12.70 -2.35
CA ILE A 61 -3.93 11.84 -1.25
C ILE A 61 -2.48 11.47 -1.55
N HIS A 62 -1.57 11.71 -0.58
CA HIS A 62 -0.17 11.30 -0.68
C HIS A 62 0.23 10.56 0.59
N ARG A 63 0.38 9.24 0.48
CA ARG A 63 0.63 8.34 1.60
C ARG A 63 2.02 7.75 1.48
N ARG A 64 2.68 7.56 2.62
CA ARG A 64 3.90 6.74 2.73
C ARG A 64 3.56 5.48 3.50
N PHE A 65 4.00 4.35 2.95
CA PHE A 65 3.89 3.04 3.58
C PHE A 65 5.27 2.59 4.05
N ILE A 66 5.38 2.20 5.30
CA ILE A 66 6.63 1.74 5.90
C ILE A 66 6.39 0.41 6.58
N PHE A 67 7.13 -0.61 6.19
CA PHE A 67 7.21 -1.87 6.91
C PHE A 67 8.52 -1.91 7.69
N SER A 68 8.45 -1.94 9.02
CA SER A 68 9.60 -2.16 9.89
C SER A 68 9.15 -2.74 11.23
N GLY A 69 9.97 -3.61 11.83
CA GLY A 69 9.66 -4.25 13.11
C GLY A 69 8.34 -5.04 13.12
N GLY A 70 7.99 -5.67 11.99
CA GLY A 70 6.75 -6.44 11.84
C GLY A 70 5.47 -5.60 11.67
N LYS A 71 5.60 -4.29 11.45
CA LYS A 71 4.47 -3.36 11.35
C LYS A 71 4.48 -2.66 10.01
N LEU A 72 3.36 -2.73 9.30
CA LEU A 72 3.07 -1.90 8.14
C LEU A 72 2.30 -0.66 8.58
N THR A 73 2.88 0.52 8.40
CA THR A 73 2.24 1.80 8.72
C THR A 73 1.87 2.55 7.45
N SER A 74 0.75 3.28 7.52
CA SER A 74 0.34 4.25 6.51
C SER A 74 0.32 5.62 7.17
N ILE A 75 1.08 6.57 6.63
CA ILE A 75 1.11 7.95 7.12
C ILE A 75 0.84 8.93 5.99
N ASN A 76 0.14 10.03 6.29
CA ASN A 76 -0.02 11.12 5.34
C ASN A 76 1.30 11.89 5.21
N ILE A 77 1.81 12.02 3.99
CA ILE A 77 2.97 12.87 3.68
C ILE A 77 2.62 14.00 2.71
N GLY A 78 1.34 14.13 2.36
CA GLY A 78 0.84 15.30 1.65
C GLY A 78 1.12 16.57 2.45
N GLY A 79 1.55 17.62 1.75
CA GLY A 79 1.91 18.88 2.38
C GLY A 79 0.76 19.46 3.22
N ALA A 80 1.10 20.32 4.18
CA ALA A 80 0.11 21.04 4.99
C ALA A 80 -0.94 21.68 4.06
N LYS A 81 -2.23 21.49 4.38
CA LYS A 81 -3.41 21.89 3.61
C LYS A 81 -3.39 23.40 3.28
N SER A 82 -2.58 23.80 2.32
CA SER A 82 -2.42 25.20 1.93
C SER A 82 -3.56 25.65 1.01
N GLY A 83 -4.34 24.71 0.48
CA GLY A 83 -5.51 25.00 -0.34
C GLY A 83 -6.81 24.56 0.32
N LYS A 84 -7.91 25.11 -0.20
CA LYS A 84 -9.27 24.98 0.34
C LYS A 84 -9.99 23.68 -0.08
N LYS A 85 -9.37 22.87 -0.95
CA LYS A 85 -9.99 21.66 -1.51
C LYS A 85 -9.33 20.41 -0.95
N GLU A 86 -10.17 19.44 -0.60
CA GLU A 86 -9.75 18.12 -0.15
C GLU A 86 -10.19 17.09 -1.18
N PHE A 87 -9.33 16.11 -1.46
CA PHE A 87 -9.70 14.94 -2.24
C PHE A 87 -10.13 13.82 -1.30
N PHE A 88 -11.28 13.23 -1.59
CA PHE A 88 -11.88 12.18 -0.79
C PHE A 88 -12.09 10.91 -1.63
N THR A 89 -11.83 9.77 -1.01
CA THR A 89 -12.19 8.45 -1.54
C THR A 89 -12.55 7.52 -0.38
N ASP A 90 -13.55 6.70 -0.58
CA ASP A 90 -13.98 5.60 0.29
C ASP A 90 -13.27 4.28 -0.04
N CYS A 91 -12.19 4.32 -0.83
CA CYS A 91 -11.47 3.12 -1.24
C CYS A 91 -10.78 2.45 -0.03
N ASN A 92 -11.20 1.22 0.24
CA ASN A 92 -10.56 0.34 1.20
C ASN A 92 -9.45 -0.48 0.53
N ILE A 93 -8.43 -0.82 1.32
CA ILE A 93 -7.45 -1.84 0.95
C ILE A 93 -8.07 -3.20 1.28
N GLU A 94 -8.23 -4.03 0.25
CA GLU A 94 -8.87 -5.35 0.34
C GLU A 94 -7.87 -6.48 0.52
N ARG A 95 -6.59 -6.24 0.18
CA ARG A 95 -5.54 -7.25 0.30
C ARG A 95 -4.16 -6.64 0.44
N ILE A 96 -3.34 -7.26 1.27
CA ILE A 96 -1.91 -6.96 1.36
C ILE A 96 -1.14 -8.26 1.17
N ILE A 97 -0.20 -8.25 0.24
CA ILE A 97 0.67 -9.39 -0.08
C ILE A 97 2.07 -9.05 0.41
N LEU A 98 2.52 -9.73 1.47
CA LEU A 98 3.84 -9.56 2.07
C LEU A 98 4.80 -10.62 1.54
N LEU A 99 5.86 -10.21 0.86
CA LEU A 99 6.87 -11.08 0.25
C LEU A 99 8.17 -11.04 1.05
N GLY A 100 8.84 -12.18 1.15
CA GLY A 100 10.18 -12.27 1.77
C GLY A 100 10.18 -12.34 3.29
N HIS A 101 9.02 -12.52 3.94
CA HIS A 101 8.96 -12.76 5.37
C HIS A 101 9.50 -14.18 5.69
N PRO A 102 10.38 -14.34 6.69
CA PRO A 102 11.10 -15.62 6.94
C PRO A 102 10.19 -16.73 7.46
N SER A 103 9.06 -16.36 8.06
CA SER A 103 8.02 -17.28 8.55
C SER A 103 6.67 -16.91 7.94
N GLN A 104 5.73 -17.85 7.97
CA GLN A 104 4.35 -17.53 7.64
C GLN A 104 3.66 -16.97 8.89
N PRO A 105 3.25 -15.68 8.91
CA PRO A 105 2.48 -15.14 10.01
C PRO A 105 1.14 -15.83 10.15
N LYS A 106 0.59 -15.87 11.36
CA LYS A 106 -0.68 -16.55 11.66
C LYS A 106 -1.85 -15.59 11.80
N GLY A 107 -1.57 -14.30 11.95
CA GLY A 107 -2.58 -13.27 12.05
C GLY A 107 -1.96 -11.89 11.92
N ALA A 108 -2.82 -10.88 11.87
CA ALA A 108 -2.39 -9.50 12.01
C ALA A 108 -3.39 -8.71 12.86
N LEU A 109 -2.91 -7.64 13.46
CA LEU A 109 -3.69 -6.71 14.29
C LEU A 109 -3.73 -5.34 13.61
N VAL A 110 -4.93 -4.86 13.33
CA VAL A 110 -5.16 -3.55 12.72
C VAL A 110 -5.33 -2.50 13.83
N LYS A 111 -4.64 -1.36 13.70
CA LYS A 111 -4.74 -0.21 14.61
C LYS A 111 -5.18 1.02 13.81
N PRO A 112 -6.10 1.84 14.37
CA PRO A 112 -6.49 1.90 15.79
C PRO A 112 -7.66 0.98 16.22
N SER A 113 -8.32 0.28 15.31
CA SER A 113 -9.54 -0.49 15.64
C SER A 113 -9.32 -1.69 16.56
N ASN A 114 -8.08 -2.21 16.64
CA ASN A 114 -7.68 -3.45 17.33
C ASN A 114 -8.36 -4.71 16.79
N ASP A 115 -8.78 -4.68 15.53
CA ASP A 115 -9.35 -5.86 14.87
C ASP A 115 -8.25 -6.86 14.51
N ARG A 116 -8.55 -8.14 14.72
CA ARG A 116 -7.70 -9.23 14.24
C ARG A 116 -8.14 -9.66 12.87
N VAL A 117 -7.19 -9.75 11.96
CA VAL A 117 -7.42 -10.15 10.57
C VAL A 117 -6.60 -11.38 10.24
N ASP A 118 -7.21 -12.26 9.45
CA ASP A 118 -6.61 -13.53 9.07
C ASP A 118 -5.46 -13.31 8.07
N VAL A 119 -4.41 -14.12 8.24
CA VAL A 119 -3.28 -14.18 7.32
C VAL A 119 -3.22 -15.58 6.73
N GLU A 120 -3.36 -15.64 5.41
CA GLU A 120 -3.28 -16.89 4.66
C GLU A 120 -1.94 -17.01 3.91
N PRO A 121 -1.45 -18.24 3.66
CA PRO A 121 -0.33 -18.43 2.76
C PRO A 121 -0.73 -18.04 1.32
N GLY A 122 0.08 -17.19 0.69
CA GLY A 122 -0.15 -16.74 -0.67
C GLY A 122 0.22 -17.78 -1.73
N PRO A 123 -0.29 -17.66 -2.96
CA PRO A 123 -0.06 -18.64 -4.03
C PRO A 123 1.33 -18.57 -4.67
N LEU A 124 2.23 -17.72 -4.15
CA LEU A 124 3.57 -17.53 -4.71
C LEU A 124 4.54 -18.56 -4.12
N PHE A 125 4.97 -19.49 -4.98
CA PHE A 125 5.97 -20.49 -4.68
C PHE A 125 7.21 -20.24 -5.54
N LEU A 126 8.38 -20.05 -4.92
CA LEU A 126 9.63 -19.85 -5.67
C LEU A 126 10.09 -21.10 -6.42
N ARG A 127 9.74 -22.28 -5.88
CA ARG A 127 10.06 -23.60 -6.46
C ARG A 127 8.93 -24.58 -6.15
N ARG A 128 8.75 -25.59 -7.00
CA ARG A 128 7.79 -26.67 -6.76
C ARG A 128 8.16 -27.40 -5.46
N GLY A 129 7.22 -27.49 -4.51
CA GLY A 129 7.44 -28.10 -3.20
C GLY A 129 8.09 -27.19 -2.15
N ALA A 130 8.40 -25.93 -2.47
CA ALA A 130 8.83 -24.94 -1.48
C ALA A 130 7.65 -24.43 -0.64
N LYS A 131 7.94 -23.86 0.53
CA LYS A 131 6.93 -23.15 1.31
C LYS A 131 6.46 -21.89 0.56
N PRO A 132 5.22 -21.44 0.77
CA PRO A 132 4.74 -20.15 0.28
C PRO A 132 5.73 -19.04 0.63
N PHE A 133 6.08 -18.25 -0.37
CA PHE A 133 7.00 -17.11 -0.23
C PHE A 133 6.27 -15.80 0.08
N ALA A 134 4.94 -15.87 0.15
CA ALA A 134 4.05 -14.75 0.36
C ALA A 134 3.09 -15.04 1.51
N ALA A 135 2.85 -14.03 2.34
CA ALA A 135 1.73 -13.99 3.27
C ALA A 135 0.68 -13.01 2.75
N VAL A 136 -0.59 -13.37 2.87
CA VAL A 136 -1.71 -12.56 2.37
C VAL A 136 -2.61 -12.18 3.53
N ILE A 137 -2.68 -10.88 3.81
CA ILE A 137 -3.64 -10.30 4.74
C ILE A 137 -4.89 -9.97 3.92
N ARG A 138 -6.03 -10.58 4.27
CA ARG A 138 -7.29 -10.38 3.55
C ARG A 138 -8.16 -9.36 4.27
N ASN A 139 -8.75 -8.46 3.50
CA ASN A 139 -9.71 -7.46 3.92
C ASN A 139 -9.35 -6.81 5.27
N PRO A 140 -8.23 -6.08 5.38
CA PRO A 140 -7.85 -5.39 6.61
C PRO A 140 -8.81 -4.26 7.01
N GLU A 141 -9.83 -3.95 6.19
CA GLU A 141 -10.83 -2.90 6.40
C GLU A 141 -10.24 -1.50 6.62
N VAL A 142 -9.00 -1.28 6.16
CA VAL A 142 -8.33 0.03 6.25
C VAL A 142 -8.58 0.87 5.01
N GLN A 143 -8.89 2.15 5.22
CA GLN A 143 -9.05 3.12 4.15
C GLN A 143 -7.72 3.66 3.64
N ILE A 144 -7.63 3.88 2.34
CA ILE A 144 -6.39 4.33 1.69
C ILE A 144 -5.98 5.75 2.09
N GLY A 145 -6.97 6.62 2.39
CA GLY A 145 -6.74 8.00 2.79
C GLY A 145 -6.36 8.18 4.27
N GLN A 146 -6.49 7.14 5.09
CA GLN A 146 -6.38 7.24 6.55
C GLN A 146 -5.04 6.72 7.08
N ASP A 147 -4.68 7.21 8.26
CA ASP A 147 -3.57 6.69 9.04
C ASP A 147 -3.96 5.37 9.72
N TRP A 148 -3.11 4.36 9.57
CA TRP A 148 -3.35 3.05 10.17
C TRP A 148 -2.03 2.30 10.35
N THR A 149 -2.07 1.26 11.17
CA THR A 149 -0.96 0.32 11.34
C THR A 149 -1.49 -1.11 11.34
N ILE A 150 -0.81 -2.00 10.62
CA ILE A 150 -1.08 -3.44 10.64
C ILE A 150 0.15 -4.12 11.21
N GLU A 151 0.00 -4.75 12.37
CA GLU A 151 1.05 -5.48 13.07
C GLU A 151 0.89 -6.97 12.77
N VAL A 152 1.93 -7.56 12.20
CA VAL A 152 1.97 -8.96 11.77
C VAL A 152 2.39 -9.85 12.96
N LEU A 153 1.65 -10.94 13.22
CA LEU A 153 1.78 -11.81 14.40
C LEU A 153 2.25 -13.24 14.07
#